data_AF-T1GDW2-F1
#
_entry.id   AF-T1GDW2-F1
#
_cell.length_a   1.000
_cell.length_b   1.000
_cell.length_c   1.000
_cell.angle_alpha   90.00
_cell.angle_beta   90.00
_cell.angle_gamma   90.00
#
_symmetry.space_group_name_H-M   'P 1'
#
loop_
_entity.id
_entity.type
_entity.pdbx_description
1 polymer ?
#
loop_
_entity_poly.entity_id
_entity_poly.type
_entity_poly.pdbx_seq_one_letter_code
_entity_poly.pdbx_strand_id
1 'polypeptide(L)' 'MLGDVFLVAPVIVQGQTERDIYLPKGEWVDGNNVNVVHIGPKWIMSYPAPLRKLPYFQKI' A
#
# COMPACT_ATOMS: atom_id res chain seq x y z
N MET A 1 6.83 6.96 8.38
CA MET A 1 5.44 7.24 7.97
C MET A 1 5.38 8.72 7.62
N LEU A 2 4.88 9.07 6.44
CA LEU A 2 4.71 10.48 6.08
C LEU A 2 3.30 10.89 6.54
N GLY A 3 3.20 11.37 7.78
CA GLY A 3 1.95 11.72 8.45
C GLY A 3 1.12 10.50 8.86
N ASP A 4 0.36 10.62 9.95
CA ASP A 4 -0.52 9.56 10.49
C ASP A 4 -1.64 9.09 9.54
N VAL A 5 -1.65 9.63 8.31
CA VAL A 5 -2.69 9.51 7.29
C VAL A 5 -2.22 8.72 6.08
N PHE A 6 -0.93 8.73 5.71
CA PHE A 6 -0.46 8.07 4.48
C PHE A 6 0.61 7.00 4.75
N LEU A 7 0.38 5.81 4.18
CA LEU A 7 1.35 4.73 4.09
C LEU A 7 1.79 4.59 2.63
N VAL A 8 3.09 4.75 2.38
CA VAL A 8 3.69 4.63 1.03
C VAL A 8 4.66 3.45 1.03
N ALA A 9 4.55 2.58 0.04
CA ALA A 9 5.34 1.35 -0.06
C ALA A 9 6.03 1.25 -1.44
N PRO A 10 7.14 2.00 -1.67
CA PRO A 10 7.77 2.12 -2.98
C PRO A 10 8.58 0.88 -3.37
N VAL A 11 8.53 0.38 -4.59
CA VAL A 11 9.44 -0.71 -5.00
C VAL A 11 10.88 -0.19 -5.09
N ILE A 12 11.81 -0.85 -4.38
CA ILE A 12 13.24 -0.44 -4.31
C ILE A 12 14.19 -1.47 -4.94
N VAL A 13 13.67 -2.61 -5.39
CA VAL A 13 14.45 -3.68 -6.03
C VAL A 13 14.24 -3.60 -7.54
N GLN A 14 15.35 -3.55 -8.28
CA GLN A 14 15.30 -3.52 -9.75
C GLN A 14 14.59 -4.76 -10.29
N GLY A 15 13.65 -4.54 -11.23
CA GLY A 15 12.91 -5.61 -11.91
C GLY A 15 11.73 -6.17 -11.12
N GLN A 16 11.54 -5.77 -9.86
CA GLN A 16 10.38 -6.18 -9.07
C GLN A 16 9.13 -5.41 -9.53
N THR A 17 8.01 -6.12 -9.70
CA THR A 17 6.73 -5.55 -10.16
C THR A 17 5.60 -5.74 -9.15
N GLU A 18 5.92 -6.28 -7.98
CA GLU A 18 4.99 -6.55 -6.89
C GLU A 18 5.66 -6.27 -5.54
N ARG A 19 4.88 -6.00 -4.50
CA ARG A 19 5.43 -5.74 -3.16
C ARG A 19 4.51 -6.28 -2.07
N ASP A 20 5.10 -6.89 -1.05
CA ASP A 20 4.38 -7.22 0.17
C ASP A 20 4.29 -5.99 1.07
N ILE A 21 3.07 -5.72 1.56
CA ILE A 21 2.75 -4.49 2.28
C ILE A 21 2.06 -4.83 3.59
N TYR A 22 2.64 -4.40 4.70
CA TYR A 22 2.00 -4.47 6.01
C TYR A 22 1.17 -3.21 6.26
N LEU A 23 -0.12 -3.39 6.52
CA LEU A 23 -1.01 -2.35 7.00
C LEU A 23 -1.12 -2.44 8.52
N PRO A 24 -0.75 -1.38 9.27
CA PRO A 24 -1.00 -1.28 10.70
C PRO A 24 -2.49 -1.27 11.05
N LYS A 25 -2.82 -1.34 12.34
CA LYS A 25 -4.22 -1.23 12.83
C LYS A 25 -4.89 0.05 12.29
N GLY A 26 -6.08 -0.12 11.72
CA GLY A 26 -6.88 0.96 11.13
C GLY A 26 -7.58 0.51 9.86
N GLU A 27 -8.39 1.41 9.30
CA GLU A 27 -8.97 1.24 7.97
C GLU A 27 -8.14 2.02 6.96
N TRP A 28 -7.83 1.39 5.83
CA TRP A 28 -6.93 1.93 4.83
C TRP A 28 -7.59 1.84 3.45
N VAL A 29 -7.74 2.97 2.78
CA VAL A 29 -8.18 3.05 1.37
C VAL A 29 -6.97 2.86 0.47
N ASP A 30 -7.08 2.01 -0.55
CA ASP A 30 -6.05 1.90 -1.59
C ASP A 30 -6.07 3.16 -2.47
N GLY A 31 -4.95 3.90 -2.48
CA GLY A 31 -4.81 5.11 -3.29
C GLY A 31 -4.82 4.85 -4.81
N ASN A 32 -4.60 3.60 -5.23
CA ASN A 32 -4.72 3.21 -6.64
C ASN A 32 -6.10 2.60 -6.97
N ASN A 33 -6.95 2.35 -5.98
CA ASN A 33 -8.32 1.90 -6.16
C ASN A 33 -9.19 2.34 -4.96
N VAL A 34 -9.78 3.52 -5.05
CA VAL A 34 -10.54 4.15 -3.95
C VAL A 34 -11.76 3.36 -3.49
N ASN A 35 -12.22 2.37 -4.27
CA ASN A 35 -13.32 1.48 -3.88
C ASN A 35 -12.86 0.30 -3.02
N VAL A 36 -11.55 0.15 -2.80
CA VAL A 36 -10.96 -0.94 -2.02
C VAL A 36 -10.51 -0.41 -0.66
N VAL A 37 -11.14 -0.95 0.39
CA VAL A 37 -10.79 -0.68 1.79
C VAL A 37 -10.20 -1.92 2.42
N HIS A 38 -9.19 -1.74 3.26
CA HIS A 38 -8.51 -2.79 3.99
C HIS A 38 -8.54 -2.52 5.49
N ILE A 39 -8.90 -3.55 6.26
CA ILE A 39 -8.86 -3.51 7.72
C ILE A 39 -7.53 -4.12 8.18
N GLY A 40 -6.70 -3.32 8.85
CA GLY A 40 -5.46 -3.78 9.49
C GLY A 40 -5.67 -4.16 10.97
N PRO A 41 -4.71 -4.87 11.59
CA PRO A 41 -3.39 -5.20 11.06
C PRO A 41 -3.43 -6.38 10.08
N LYS A 42 -2.87 -6.22 8.88
CA LYS A 42 -2.80 -7.29 7.88
C LYS A 42 -1.63 -7.12 6.92
N TRP A 43 -1.21 -8.23 6.33
CA TRP A 43 -0.35 -8.23 5.15
C TRP A 43 -1.19 -8.28 3.88
N ILE A 44 -0.77 -7.52 2.87
CA ILE A 44 -1.19 -7.68 1.48
C ILE A 44 0.02 -8.26 0.76
N MET A 45 -0.13 -9.49 0.27
CA MET A 45 0.93 -10.17 -0.47
C MET A 45 0.83 -9.85 -1.96
N SER A 46 1.96 -9.76 -2.65
CA SER A 46 2.02 -9.59 -4.10
C SER A 46 1.22 -8.39 -4.63
N TYR A 47 1.23 -7.26 -3.90
CA TYR A 47 0.52 -6.06 -4.37
C TYR A 47 1.12 -5.56 -5.69
N PRO A 48 0.35 -5.40 -6.78
CA PRO A 48 0.90 -4.96 -8.07
C PRO A 48 1.48 -3.55 -8.00
N ALA A 49 2.78 -3.45 -8.26
CA ALA A 49 3.59 -2.24 -8.18
C ALA A 49 4.54 -2.11 -9.39
N PRO A 50 4.03 -2.09 -10.63
CA PRO A 50 4.84 -1.82 -11.82
C PRO A 50 5.47 -0.41 -11.74
N LEU A 51 6.50 -0.15 -12.55
CA LEU A 51 7.30 1.09 -12.51
C LEU A 51 6.48 2.41 -12.48
N ARG A 52 5.29 2.42 -13.09
CA ARG A 52 4.42 3.62 -13.16
C ARG A 52 3.34 3.68 -12.08
N LYS A 53 3.34 2.75 -11.12
CA LYS A 53 2.33 2.64 -10.06
C LYS A 53 3.03 2.65 -8.70
N LEU A 54 2.78 3.70 -7.92
CA LEU A 54 3.25 3.79 -6.55
C LEU A 54 2.21 3.15 -5.62
N PRO A 55 2.53 2.10 -4.86
CA PRO A 55 1.63 1.62 -3.81
C PRO A 55 1.54 2.64 -2.68
N TYR A 56 0.35 3.13 -2.41
CA TYR A 56 0.07 3.99 -1.26
C TYR A 56 -1.35 3.78 -0.75
N PHE A 57 -1.52 4.03 0.54
CA PHE A 57 -2.77 3.84 1.25
C PHE A 57 -3.04 5.04 2.14
N GLN A 58 -4.30 5.43 2.22
CA GLN A 58 -4.76 6.50 3.07
C GLN A 58 -5.56 5.92 4.23
N LYS A 59 -5.21 6.30 5.46
CA LYS A 59 -5.94 5.92 6.66
C LYS A 59 -7.26 6.70 6.75
N ILE A 60 -8.34 6.02 7.10
CA ILE A 60 -9.63 6.61 7.48
C ILE A 60 -9.64 6.88 8.99
#